data_AF-A0A964KHA1-F1
#
_entry.id   AF-A0A964KHA1-F1
#
_cell.length_a   1.000
_cell.length_b   1.000
_cell.length_c   1.000
_cell.angle_alpha   90.00
_cell.angle_beta   90.00
_cell.angle_gamma   90.00
#
_symmetry.space_group_name_H-M   'P 1'
#
loop_
_entity.id
_entity.type
_entity.pdbx_description
1 polymer ?
#
loop_
_entity_poly.entity_id
_entity_poly.type
_entity_poly.pdbx_seq_one_letter_code
_entity_poly.pdbx_strand_id
1 'polypeptide(L)'
;MKYALIALALLSTAAVATPRVKSAEECVAFADLALVASTLAKHGITKDHATAMLPDMHNLASDDAPAIAQDIVNAAYRPGHSEPKDFANKLGAQCMRTGGQLDGMLGESL
;
A
#
# COMPACT_ATOMS: atom_id res chain seq x y z
N MET A 1 27.39 50.58 17.67
CA MET A 1 27.12 49.21 18.15
C MET A 1 25.75 48.82 17.62
N LYS A 2 25.70 47.90 16.64
CA LYS A 2 24.48 47.56 15.89
C LYS A 2 24.12 46.12 16.27
N TYR A 3 23.03 45.95 17.02
CA TYR A 3 22.60 44.68 17.57
C TYR A 3 22.26 43.70 16.44
N ALA A 4 22.99 42.59 16.38
CA ALA A 4 22.69 41.47 15.49
C ALA A 4 21.58 40.63 16.13
N LEU A 5 20.37 40.70 15.60
CA LEU A 5 19.28 39.79 15.93
C LEU A 5 19.43 38.53 15.07
N ILE A 6 19.86 37.43 15.69
CA ILE A 6 19.88 36.10 15.08
C ILE A 6 18.48 35.51 15.26
N ALA A 7 17.72 35.44 14.18
CA ALA A 7 16.44 34.74 14.12
C ALA A 7 16.70 33.23 14.09
N LEU A 8 16.29 32.53 15.15
CA LEU A 8 16.38 31.08 15.27
C LEU A 8 15.23 30.44 14.48
N ALA A 9 15.52 29.88 13.31
CA ALA A 9 14.55 29.14 12.51
C ALA A 9 14.30 27.76 13.16
N LEU A 10 13.10 27.56 13.71
CA LEU A 10 12.62 26.26 14.15
C LEU A 10 12.30 25.41 12.91
N LEU A 11 13.18 24.46 12.59
CA LEU A 11 12.91 23.41 11.62
C LEU A 11 11.96 22.39 12.25
N SER A 12 10.67 22.56 12.02
CA SER A 12 9.65 21.56 12.33
C SER A 12 9.84 20.37 11.38
N THR A 13 10.44 19.29 11.85
CA THR A 13 10.45 18.02 11.10
C THR A 13 9.04 17.43 11.14
N ALA A 14 8.30 17.58 10.03
CA ALA A 14 7.09 16.82 9.83
C ALA A 14 7.47 15.34 9.74
N ALA A 15 7.12 14.56 10.76
CA ALA A 15 7.22 13.11 10.70
C ALA A 15 6.24 12.63 9.62
N VAL A 16 6.77 12.19 8.48
CA VAL A 16 5.96 11.52 7.46
C VAL A 16 5.55 10.19 8.09
N ALA A 17 4.28 10.05 8.46
CA ALA A 17 3.75 8.79 8.94
C ALA A 17 3.81 7.80 7.79
N THR A 18 4.72 6.83 7.87
CA THR A 18 4.79 5.72 6.92
C THR A 18 3.51 4.89 7.04
N PRO A 19 2.80 4.59 5.94
CA PRO A 19 1.61 3.77 5.98
C PRO A 19 1.96 2.42 6.62
N ARG A 20 1.30 2.14 7.75
CA ARG A 20 1.48 0.89 8.50
C ARG A 20 0.16 0.17 8.59
N VAL A 21 0.18 -1.09 8.20
CA VAL A 21 -0.89 -2.04 8.53
C VAL A 21 -0.87 -2.26 10.05
N LYS A 22 -2.02 -2.13 10.70
CA LYS A 22 -2.19 -2.15 12.16
C LYS A 22 -2.46 -3.55 12.72
N SER A 23 -2.81 -4.55 11.90
CA SER A 23 -3.02 -5.93 12.39
C SER A 23 -2.71 -7.05 11.39
N ALA A 24 -2.64 -8.29 11.90
CA ALA A 24 -2.47 -9.49 11.08
C ALA A 24 -3.68 -9.74 10.17
N GLU A 25 -4.88 -9.44 10.66
CA GLU A 25 -6.12 -9.54 9.90
C GLU A 25 -6.13 -8.60 8.70
N GLU A 26 -5.62 -7.37 8.87
CA GLU A 26 -5.47 -6.45 7.73
C GLU A 26 -4.42 -6.93 6.74
N CYS A 27 -3.31 -7.53 7.19
CA CYS A 27 -2.35 -8.15 6.29
C CYS A 27 -2.99 -9.25 5.43
N VAL A 28 -3.91 -10.04 6.02
CA VAL A 28 -4.68 -11.04 5.28
C VAL A 28 -5.66 -10.36 4.31
N ALA A 29 -6.37 -9.33 4.75
CA ALA A 29 -7.31 -8.59 3.89
C ALA A 29 -6.61 -7.98 2.66
N PHE A 30 -5.41 -7.41 2.83
CA PHE A 30 -4.61 -6.89 1.73
C PHE A 30 -4.08 -8.00 0.82
N ALA A 31 -3.73 -9.17 1.35
CA ALA A 31 -3.33 -10.32 0.55
C ALA A 31 -4.51 -10.88 -0.27
N ASP A 32 -5.70 -10.94 0.30
CA ASP A 32 -6.93 -11.34 -0.41
C ASP A 32 -7.27 -10.34 -1.51
N LEU A 33 -7.17 -9.04 -1.23
CA LEU A 33 -7.32 -7.99 -2.23
C LEU A 33 -6.32 -8.17 -3.39
N ALA A 34 -5.05 -8.42 -3.07
CA ALA A 34 -4.01 -8.68 -4.06
C ALA A 34 -4.35 -9.88 -4.95
N LEU A 35 -4.85 -10.98 -4.36
CA LEU A 35 -5.26 -12.18 -5.09
C LEU A 35 -6.40 -11.87 -6.06
N VAL A 36 -7.46 -11.20 -5.58
CA VAL A 36 -8.63 -10.86 -6.40
C VAL A 36 -8.24 -9.92 -7.52
N ALA A 37 -7.52 -8.83 -7.23
CA ALA A 37 -7.10 -7.84 -8.22
C ALA A 37 -6.23 -8.46 -9.32
N SER A 38 -5.23 -9.27 -8.96
CA SER A 38 -4.38 -9.95 -9.96
C SER A 38 -5.14 -11.01 -10.76
N THR A 39 -6.15 -11.65 -10.17
CA THR A 39 -7.01 -12.61 -10.89
C THR A 39 -7.88 -11.89 -11.93
N LEU A 40 -8.45 -10.73 -11.58
CA LEU A 40 -9.22 -9.90 -12.51
C LEU A 40 -8.34 -9.40 -13.65
N ALA A 41 -7.14 -8.90 -13.34
CA ALA A 41 -6.15 -8.48 -14.33
C ALA A 41 -5.79 -9.63 -15.30
N LYS A 42 -5.52 -10.83 -14.76
CA LYS A 42 -5.20 -12.02 -15.56
C LYS A 42 -6.31 -12.43 -16.54
N HIS A 43 -7.57 -12.20 -16.18
CA HIS A 43 -8.73 -12.48 -17.04
C HIS A 43 -9.11 -11.33 -17.97
N GLY A 44 -8.29 -10.27 -18.06
CA GLY A 44 -8.50 -9.16 -18.98
C GLY A 44 -9.60 -8.19 -18.54
N ILE A 45 -10.03 -8.24 -17.28
CA ILE A 45 -10.93 -7.23 -16.72
C ILE A 45 -10.14 -5.93 -16.58
N THR A 46 -10.67 -4.83 -17.12
CA THR A 46 -9.99 -3.53 -17.06
C THR A 46 -9.82 -3.07 -15.62
N LYS A 47 -8.74 -2.35 -15.35
CA LYS A 47 -8.45 -1.82 -14.00
C LYS A 47 -9.61 -1.00 -13.44
N ASP A 48 -10.20 -0.14 -14.27
CA ASP A 48 -11.32 0.72 -13.86
C ASP A 48 -12.55 -0.12 -13.46
N HIS A 49 -12.86 -1.16 -14.23
CA HIS A 49 -13.98 -2.05 -13.93
C HIS A 49 -13.71 -2.89 -12.67
N ALA A 50 -12.51 -3.43 -12.53
CA ALA A 50 -12.11 -4.16 -11.31
C ALA A 50 -12.17 -3.26 -10.08
N THR A 51 -11.65 -2.03 -10.16
CA THR A 51 -11.70 -1.06 -9.05
C THR A 51 -13.14 -0.81 -8.59
N ALA A 52 -14.10 -0.76 -9.52
CA ALA A 52 -15.52 -0.61 -9.18
C ALA A 52 -16.16 -1.85 -8.52
N MET A 53 -15.53 -3.04 -8.63
CA MET A 53 -16.01 -4.30 -8.07
C MET A 53 -15.39 -4.64 -6.71
N LEU A 54 -14.25 -4.03 -6.37
CA LEU A 54 -13.50 -4.35 -5.16
C LEU A 54 -14.13 -3.68 -3.92
N PRO A 55 -13.98 -4.29 -2.73
CA PRO A 55 -14.56 -3.74 -1.52
C PRO A 55 -13.91 -2.43 -1.14
N ASP A 56 -14.68 -1.55 -0.52
CA ASP A 56 -14.16 -0.37 0.13
C ASP A 56 -13.43 -0.76 1.43
N MET A 57 -12.19 -0.30 1.56
CA MET A 57 -11.29 -0.64 2.67
C MET A 57 -11.29 0.42 3.78
N HIS A 58 -12.18 1.42 3.75
CA HIS A 58 -12.31 2.44 4.80
C HIS A 58 -12.64 1.89 6.20
N ASN A 59 -13.11 0.65 6.30
CA ASN A 59 -13.43 0.01 7.59
C ASN A 59 -12.25 -0.73 8.24
N LEU A 60 -11.08 -0.74 7.59
CA LEU A 60 -9.87 -1.28 8.20
C LEU A 60 -9.33 -0.31 9.26
N ALA A 61 -8.60 -0.84 10.24
CA ALA A 61 -8.06 -0.08 11.36
C ALA A 61 -7.03 0.97 10.91
N SER A 62 -6.26 0.70 9.84
CA SER A 62 -5.28 1.62 9.26
C SER A 62 -5.93 2.79 8.56
N ASP A 63 -5.56 4.02 8.94
CA ASP A 63 -6.10 5.25 8.33
C ASP A 63 -5.71 5.35 6.84
N ASP A 64 -4.55 4.79 6.49
CA ASP A 64 -4.02 4.74 5.12
C ASP A 64 -4.51 3.51 4.32
N ALA A 65 -5.41 2.69 4.88
CA ALA A 65 -5.88 1.47 4.23
C ALA A 65 -6.43 1.66 2.80
N PRO A 66 -7.19 2.73 2.49
CA PRO A 66 -7.65 2.98 1.12
C PRO A 66 -6.51 3.25 0.14
N ALA A 67 -5.48 3.97 0.58
CA ALA A 67 -4.31 4.26 -0.25
C ALA A 67 -3.50 2.98 -0.51
N ILE A 68 -3.27 2.18 0.54
CA ILE A 68 -2.61 0.86 0.43
C ILE A 68 -3.39 -0.05 -0.53
N ALA A 69 -4.71 -0.11 -0.40
CA ALA A 69 -5.57 -0.90 -1.28
C ALA A 69 -5.43 -0.47 -2.75
N GLN A 70 -5.42 0.84 -3.00
CA GLN A 70 -5.22 1.37 -4.35
C GLN A 70 -3.84 1.02 -4.91
N ASP A 71 -2.80 1.07 -4.09
CA ASP A 71 -1.45 0.67 -4.49
C ASP A 71 -1.34 -0.82 -4.81
N ILE A 72 -2.06 -1.68 -4.07
CA ILE A 72 -2.16 -3.11 -4.36
C ILE A 72 -2.85 -3.34 -5.71
N VAL A 73 -3.95 -2.64 -5.99
CA VAL A 73 -4.64 -2.73 -7.28
C VAL A 73 -3.74 -2.20 -8.40
N ASN A 74 -3.03 -1.08 -8.18
CA ASN A 74 -2.07 -0.54 -9.14
C ASN A 74 -0.98 -1.56 -9.45
N ALA A 75 -0.42 -2.17 -8.42
CA ALA A 75 0.57 -3.23 -8.54
C ALA A 75 -0.01 -4.39 -9.36
N ALA A 76 -1.14 -4.98 -8.97
CA ALA A 76 -1.73 -6.13 -9.65
C ALA A 76 -1.90 -6.00 -11.18
N TYR A 77 -2.01 -4.77 -11.68
CA TYR A 77 -2.19 -4.43 -13.10
C TYR A 77 -0.89 -4.06 -13.85
N ARG A 78 0.28 -4.03 -13.20
CA ARG A 78 1.55 -3.83 -13.90
C ARG A 78 1.91 -5.09 -14.72
N PRO A 79 2.53 -4.92 -15.90
CA PRO A 79 3.03 -6.04 -16.69
C PRO A 79 4.17 -6.76 -15.95
N GLY A 80 4.33 -8.07 -16.18
CA GLY A 80 5.43 -8.85 -15.62
C GLY A 80 5.17 -9.46 -14.24
N HIS A 81 3.93 -9.44 -13.74
CA HIS A 81 3.60 -10.10 -12.49
C HIS A 81 3.57 -11.62 -12.59
N SER A 82 4.01 -12.25 -11.50
CA SER A 82 3.85 -13.69 -11.23
C SER A 82 2.37 -14.08 -11.18
N GLU A 83 2.09 -15.38 -11.19
CA GLU A 83 0.74 -15.92 -10.98
C GLU A 83 0.03 -15.21 -9.81
N PRO A 84 -1.29 -14.92 -9.88
CA PRO A 84 -2.00 -14.14 -8.87
C PRO A 84 -1.76 -14.59 -7.43
N LYS A 85 -1.69 -15.91 -7.23
CA LYS A 85 -1.37 -16.54 -5.94
C LYS A 85 0.02 -16.15 -5.41
N ASP A 86 1.01 -16.05 -6.28
CA ASP A 86 2.38 -15.72 -5.87
C ASP A 86 2.50 -14.25 -5.45
N PHE A 87 1.78 -13.34 -6.13
CA PHE A 87 1.74 -11.94 -5.72
C PHE A 87 1.09 -11.80 -4.33
N ALA A 88 -0.09 -12.39 -4.14
CA ALA A 88 -0.80 -12.38 -2.87
C ALA A 88 0.03 -12.98 -1.72
N ASN A 89 0.66 -14.14 -1.95
CA ASN A 89 1.51 -14.81 -0.96
C ASN A 89 2.72 -13.96 -0.58
N LYS A 90 3.40 -13.35 -1.56
CA LYS A 90 4.53 -12.46 -1.29
C LYS A 90 4.09 -11.26 -0.46
N LEU A 91 2.95 -10.66 -0.80
CA LEU A 91 2.43 -9.47 -0.14
C LEU A 91 2.04 -9.77 1.32
N GLY A 92 1.23 -10.81 1.53
CA GLY A 92 0.85 -11.25 2.87
C GLY A 92 2.06 -11.63 3.72
N ALA A 93 2.99 -12.41 3.16
CA ALA A 93 4.20 -12.82 3.88
C ALA A 93 5.10 -11.63 4.24
N GLN A 94 5.23 -10.64 3.35
CA GLN A 94 5.94 -9.39 3.64
C GLN A 94 5.27 -8.63 4.77
N CYS A 95 3.97 -8.36 4.64
CA CYS A 95 3.19 -7.62 5.63
C CYS A 95 3.34 -8.24 7.03
N MET A 96 3.16 -9.56 7.13
CA MET A 96 3.26 -10.28 8.39
C MET A 96 4.68 -10.25 8.97
N ARG A 97 5.71 -10.37 8.14
CA ARG A 97 7.12 -10.39 8.59
C ARG A 97 7.62 -9.02 9.04
N THR A 98 7.14 -7.95 8.41
CA THR A 98 7.61 -6.57 8.66
C THR A 98 6.73 -5.81 9.65
N GLY A 99 5.67 -6.45 10.17
CA GLY A 99 4.68 -5.79 11.03
C GLY A 99 3.93 -4.70 10.28
N GLY A 100 3.58 -4.95 9.03
CA GLY A 100 2.71 -4.07 8.23
C GLY A 100 3.41 -3.08 7.30
N GLN A 101 4.69 -3.28 6.97
CA GLN A 101 5.39 -2.45 5.98
C GLN A 101 5.33 -3.08 4.59
N LEU A 102 4.79 -2.34 3.62
CA LEU A 102 4.53 -2.79 2.25
C LEU A 102 5.30 -1.99 1.17
N ASP A 103 6.03 -0.94 1.55
CA ASP A 103 6.68 0.01 0.63
C ASP A 103 7.58 -0.68 -0.41
N GLY A 104 8.38 -1.66 0.02
CA GLY A 104 9.29 -2.41 -0.86
C GLY A 104 8.60 -3.36 -1.86
N MET A 105 7.27 -3.49 -1.81
CA MET A 105 6.49 -4.29 -2.76
C MET A 105 5.57 -3.46 -3.64
N LEU A 106 5.09 -2.33 -3.12
CA LEU A 106 4.09 -1.51 -3.78
C LEU A 106 4.71 -0.29 -4.49
N GLY A 107 5.79 0.28 -3.93
CA GLY A 107 6.37 1.56 -4.32
C GLY A 107 7.47 1.53 -5.39
N GLU A 108 8.06 0.38 -5.71
CA GLU A 108 9.09 0.30 -6.75
C GLU A 108 8.55 -0.43 -7.98
N SER A 109 8.56 0.27 -9.12
CA SER A 109 8.66 -0.40 -10.42
C SER A 109 9.88 -1.32 -10.35
N LEU A 110 9.67 -2.64 -10.35
CA LEU A 110 10.74 -3.59 -10.67
C LEU A 110 11.18 -3.41 -12.12
#